data_AF-A0A2G6TLD0-F1
#
_entry.id   AF-A0A2G6TLD0-F1
#
_cell.length_a   1.000
_cell.length_b   1.000
_cell.length_c   1.000
_cell.angle_alpha   90.00
_cell.angle_beta   90.00
_cell.angle_gamma   90.00
#
_symmetry.space_group_name_H-M   'P 1'
#
loop_
_entity.id
_entity.type
_entity.pdbx_description
1 polymer ?
#
loop_
_entity_poly.entity_id
_entity_poly.type
_entity_poly.pdbx_seq_one_letter_code
_entity_poly.pdbx_strand_id
1 'polypeptide(L)'
;MEFNSDIWKVLTTAFFALLGVIIGSILSYRNSFKLFKNQKKYDNRRIAYSRLLAYKYIWPQSIIFHLGTRFSAEYFYAKFNLFSNEKDLEQSNKEFDRAANLMRDTSIYQKEIFETIGLIQTCYIIDSELELAIEELFGAGTIQIQPFPKTLKTLNELNHYNDENGAKIPMMAEAKYVVRVNKLLKLLKVQLDSEK
;
A
#
# COMPACT_ATOMS: atom_id res chain seq x y z
N MET A 1 55.44 25.40 -53.87
CA MET A 1 54.88 24.32 -53.02
C MET A 1 53.43 24.15 -53.46
N GLU A 2 53.15 23.23 -54.38
CA GLU A 2 51.77 22.96 -54.78
C GLU A 2 51.06 22.34 -53.59
N PHE A 3 50.08 23.05 -53.04
CA PHE A 3 49.23 22.53 -51.98
C PHE A 3 48.44 21.36 -52.56
N ASN A 4 48.73 20.15 -52.10
CA ASN A 4 48.09 18.95 -52.61
C ASN A 4 46.63 18.91 -52.14
N SER A 5 45.73 19.41 -52.99
CA SER A 5 44.29 19.57 -52.69
C SER A 5 43.61 18.24 -52.32
N ASP A 6 44.18 17.12 -52.73
CA ASP A 6 43.63 15.78 -52.48
C ASP A 6 43.88 15.32 -51.04
N ILE A 7 45.00 15.72 -50.43
CA ILE A 7 45.26 15.45 -48.99
C ILE A 7 44.24 16.20 -48.13
N TRP A 8 43.91 17.44 -48.48
CA TRP A 8 42.90 18.23 -47.77
C TRP A 8 41.51 17.61 -47.85
N LYS A 9 41.09 17.11 -49.03
CA LYS A 9 39.80 16.43 -49.21
C LYS A 9 39.69 15.18 -48.34
N VAL A 10 40.78 14.38 -48.26
CA VAL A 10 40.82 13.18 -47.42
C VAL A 10 40.73 13.55 -45.93
N LEU A 11 41.50 14.55 -45.49
CA LEU A 11 41.48 15.01 -44.10
C LEU A 11 40.13 15.60 -43.68
N THR A 12 39.50 16.42 -44.52
CA THR A 12 38.16 16.96 -44.23
C THR A 12 37.12 15.85 -44.18
N THR A 13 37.17 14.89 -45.11
CA THR A 13 36.23 13.75 -45.12
C THR A 13 36.39 12.87 -43.88
N ALA A 14 37.63 12.56 -43.50
CA ALA A 14 37.92 11.78 -42.29
C ALA A 14 37.49 12.53 -41.01
N PHE A 15 37.72 13.85 -40.95
CA PHE A 15 37.26 14.69 -39.85
C PHE A 15 35.73 14.68 -39.72
N PHE A 16 34.99 14.93 -40.81
CA PHE A 16 33.52 14.88 -40.77
C PHE A 16 32.97 13.49 -40.48
N ALA A 17 33.62 12.42 -40.96
CA ALA A 17 33.25 11.05 -40.61
C ALA A 17 33.40 10.78 -39.10
N LEU A 18 34.54 11.14 -38.51
CA LEU A 18 34.76 11.01 -37.06
C LEU A 18 33.77 11.86 -36.26
N LEU A 19 33.53 13.11 -36.70
CA LEU A 19 32.58 14.01 -36.06
C LEU A 19 31.15 13.47 -36.14
N GLY A 20 30.77 12.88 -37.27
CA GLY A 20 29.50 12.18 -37.47
C GLY A 20 29.34 10.97 -36.54
N VAL A 21 30.39 10.14 -36.39
CA VAL A 21 30.39 9.01 -35.46
C VAL A 21 30.27 9.48 -34.01
N ILE A 22 30.97 10.54 -33.61
CA ILE A 22 30.89 11.09 -32.25
C ILE A 22 29.50 11.64 -31.96
N ILE A 23 28.95 12.49 -32.86
CA ILE A 23 27.60 13.04 -32.70
C ILE A 23 26.56 11.91 -32.67
N GLY A 24 26.64 10.97 -33.61
CA GLY A 24 25.76 9.82 -33.67
C GLY A 24 25.82 8.96 -32.39
N SER A 25 27.01 8.74 -31.84
CA SER A 25 27.21 8.00 -30.59
C SER A 25 26.62 8.75 -29.39
N ILE A 26 26.80 10.07 -29.29
CA ILE A 26 26.23 10.88 -28.21
C ILE A 26 24.70 10.89 -28.28
N LEU A 27 24.12 11.05 -29.47
CA LEU A 27 22.68 11.02 -29.67
C LEU A 27 22.10 9.64 -29.33
N SER A 28 22.74 8.57 -29.81
CA SER A 28 22.36 7.18 -29.51
C SER A 28 22.42 6.90 -28.00
N TYR A 29 23.51 7.31 -27.33
CA TYR A 29 23.65 7.17 -25.88
C TYR A 29 22.56 7.92 -25.12
N ARG A 30 22.33 9.20 -25.45
CA ARG A 30 21.27 10.01 -24.82
C ARG A 30 19.89 9.41 -25.00
N ASN A 31 19.58 8.93 -26.20
CA ASN A 31 18.29 8.31 -26.49
C ASN A 31 18.13 6.99 -25.72
N SER A 32 19.15 6.13 -25.74
CA SER A 32 19.14 4.85 -25.03
C SER A 32 19.02 5.03 -23.52
N PHE A 33 19.73 6.01 -22.96
CA PHE A 33 19.64 6.35 -21.53
C PHE A 33 18.26 6.88 -21.16
N LYS A 34 17.66 7.73 -22.00
CA LYS A 34 16.28 8.23 -21.80
C LYS A 34 15.27 7.09 -21.83
N LEU A 35 15.37 6.19 -22.82
CA LEU A 35 14.51 5.01 -22.94
C LEU A 35 14.65 4.11 -21.70
N PHE A 36 15.88 3.82 -21.27
CA PHE A 36 16.13 3.04 -20.06
C PHE A 36 15.51 3.68 -18.81
N LYS A 37 15.67 5.00 -18.63
CA LYS A 37 15.09 5.72 -17.49
C LYS A 37 13.56 5.66 -17.51
N ASN A 38 12.95 5.82 -18.67
CA ASN A 38 11.50 5.74 -18.84
C ASN A 38 10.98 4.32 -18.54
N GLN A 39 11.65 3.29 -19.07
CA GLN A 39 11.32 1.89 -18.82
C GLN A 39 11.41 1.56 -17.32
N LYS A 40 12.51 1.96 -16.66
CA LYS A 40 12.67 1.75 -15.21
C LYS A 40 11.57 2.44 -14.40
N LYS A 41 11.17 3.65 -14.80
CA LYS A 41 10.07 4.38 -14.15
C LYS A 41 8.75 3.63 -14.32
N TYR A 42 8.43 3.19 -15.54
CA TYR A 42 7.24 2.41 -15.84
C TYR A 42 7.21 1.08 -15.07
N ASP A 43 8.32 0.35 -15.02
CA ASP A 43 8.42 -0.90 -14.27
C ASP A 43 8.19 -0.68 -12.77
N ASN A 44 8.78 0.37 -12.19
CA ASN A 44 8.53 0.73 -10.79
C ASN A 44 7.07 1.09 -10.52
N ARG A 45 6.42 1.81 -11.44
CA ARG A 45 4.98 2.12 -11.34
C ARG A 45 4.14 0.85 -11.35
N ARG A 46 4.44 -0.08 -12.27
CA ARG A 46 3.76 -1.37 -12.38
C ARG A 46 3.94 -2.21 -11.11
N ILE A 47 5.15 -2.24 -10.56
CA ILE A 47 5.46 -2.95 -9.30
C ILE A 47 4.66 -2.35 -8.14
N ALA A 48 4.68 -1.02 -8.00
CA ALA A 48 3.93 -0.33 -6.95
C ALA A 48 2.42 -0.62 -7.02
N TYR A 49 1.85 -0.51 -8.23
CA TYR A 49 0.43 -0.82 -8.46
C TYR A 49 0.11 -2.29 -8.11
N SER A 50 0.95 -3.22 -8.58
CA SER A 50 0.76 -4.65 -8.31
C SER A 50 0.84 -4.99 -6.83
N ARG A 51 1.76 -4.35 -6.09
CA ARG A 51 1.88 -4.51 -4.64
C ARG A 51 0.62 -4.01 -3.93
N LEU A 52 0.19 -2.78 -4.23
CA LEU A 52 -1.02 -2.22 -3.63
C LEU A 52 -2.26 -3.07 -3.93
N LEU A 53 -2.36 -3.61 -5.15
CA LEU A 53 -3.42 -4.51 -5.55
C LEU A 53 -3.40 -5.83 -4.75
N ALA A 54 -2.22 -6.40 -4.52
CA ALA A 54 -2.06 -7.62 -3.73
C ALA A 54 -2.53 -7.43 -2.28
N TYR A 55 -2.26 -6.25 -1.70
CA TYR A 55 -2.62 -5.96 -0.32
C TYR A 55 -4.05 -5.46 -0.11
N LYS A 56 -4.78 -5.16 -1.20
CA LYS A 56 -6.12 -4.57 -1.18
C LYS A 56 -7.09 -5.26 -0.23
N TYR A 57 -7.07 -6.58 -0.17
CA TYR A 57 -7.98 -7.36 0.69
C TYR A 57 -7.28 -7.95 1.91
N ILE A 58 -6.03 -8.40 1.77
CA ILE A 58 -5.34 -9.11 2.86
C ILE A 58 -5.08 -8.21 4.06
N TRP A 59 -4.76 -6.92 3.84
CA TRP A 59 -4.48 -5.98 4.92
C TRP A 59 -5.75 -5.61 5.69
N PRO A 60 -6.86 -5.18 5.04
CA PRO A 60 -8.11 -4.98 5.75
C PRO A 60 -8.61 -6.25 6.44
N GLN A 61 -8.43 -7.42 5.82
CA GLN A 61 -8.85 -8.69 6.41
C GLN A 61 -8.04 -9.05 7.67
N SER A 62 -6.72 -8.81 7.69
CA SER A 62 -5.92 -9.02 8.90
C SER A 62 -6.36 -8.10 10.04
N ILE A 63 -6.69 -6.83 9.71
CA ILE A 63 -7.25 -5.87 10.67
C ILE A 63 -8.57 -6.39 11.23
N ILE A 64 -9.48 -6.86 10.37
CA ILE A 64 -10.78 -7.40 10.79
C ILE A 64 -10.60 -8.57 11.75
N PHE A 65 -9.69 -9.50 11.45
CA PHE A 65 -9.43 -10.64 12.33
C PHE A 65 -8.82 -10.22 13.66
N HIS A 66 -7.78 -9.39 13.66
CA HIS A 66 -7.16 -8.87 14.87
C HIS A 66 -8.19 -8.19 15.78
N LEU A 67 -8.99 -7.29 15.20
CA LEU A 67 -10.00 -6.53 15.91
C LEU A 67 -11.17 -7.38 16.40
N GLY A 68 -11.66 -8.30 15.56
CA GLY A 68 -12.73 -9.24 15.91
C GLY A 68 -12.31 -10.18 17.05
N THR A 69 -11.09 -10.70 17.00
CA THR A 69 -10.54 -11.54 18.08
C THR A 69 -10.38 -10.74 19.37
N ARG A 70 -9.87 -9.52 19.33
CA ARG A 70 -9.80 -8.64 20.51
C ARG A 70 -11.19 -8.35 21.09
N PHE A 71 -12.17 -8.07 20.24
CA PHE A 71 -13.56 -7.85 20.66
C PHE A 71 -14.17 -9.11 21.31
N SER A 72 -13.88 -10.28 20.75
CA SER A 72 -14.31 -11.56 21.34
C SER A 72 -13.69 -11.80 22.72
N ALA A 73 -12.42 -11.42 22.93
CA ALA A 73 -11.77 -11.53 24.22
C ALA A 73 -12.49 -10.66 25.26
N GLU A 74 -12.79 -9.41 24.91
CA GLU A 74 -13.56 -8.49 25.76
C GLU A 74 -14.97 -9.00 26.08
N TYR A 75 -15.64 -9.65 25.12
CA TYR A 75 -16.94 -10.30 25.34
C TYR A 75 -16.87 -11.40 26.41
N PHE A 76 -15.89 -12.30 26.30
CA PHE A 76 -15.71 -13.37 27.29
C PHE A 76 -15.31 -12.83 28.66
N TYR A 77 -14.48 -11.78 28.69
CA TYR A 77 -14.15 -11.09 29.93
C TYR A 77 -15.37 -10.44 30.59
N ALA A 78 -16.23 -9.78 29.80
CA ALA A 78 -17.49 -9.23 30.29
C ALA A 78 -18.43 -10.32 30.82
N LYS A 79 -18.49 -11.47 30.14
CA LYS A 79 -19.27 -12.63 30.58
C LYS A 79 -18.74 -13.22 31.90
N PHE A 80 -17.42 -13.32 32.07
CA PHE A 80 -16.80 -13.69 33.34
C PHE A 80 -17.20 -12.71 34.46
N ASN A 81 -17.17 -11.41 34.22
CA ASN A 81 -17.56 -10.43 35.23
C ASN A 81 -19.04 -10.54 35.65
N LEU A 82 -19.91 -11.05 34.78
CA LEU A 82 -21.33 -11.26 35.10
C LEU A 82 -21.60 -12.56 35.87
N PHE A 83 -20.90 -13.64 35.53
CA PHE A 83 -21.22 -14.99 36.01
C PHE A 83 -20.11 -15.65 36.85
N SER A 84 -18.95 -15.02 36.99
CA SER A 84 -17.75 -15.51 37.70
C SER A 84 -17.32 -16.92 37.28
N ASN A 85 -17.49 -17.26 35.99
CA ASN A 85 -17.15 -18.56 35.44
C ASN A 85 -15.73 -18.58 34.87
N GLU A 86 -14.81 -19.28 35.53
CA GLU A 86 -13.40 -19.38 35.15
C GLU A 86 -13.15 -19.82 33.69
N LYS A 87 -14.06 -20.62 33.11
CA LYS A 87 -13.94 -21.00 31.68
C LYS A 87 -14.03 -19.81 30.73
N ASP A 88 -14.84 -18.80 31.09
CA ASP A 88 -14.98 -17.59 30.28
C ASP A 88 -13.70 -16.72 30.43
N LEU A 89 -13.06 -16.70 31.60
CA LEU A 89 -11.77 -16.03 31.78
C LEU A 89 -10.64 -16.71 30.99
N GLU A 90 -10.57 -18.04 31.02
CA GLU A 90 -9.60 -18.83 30.24
C GLU A 90 -9.76 -18.55 28.73
N GLN A 91 -10.99 -18.58 28.24
CA GLN A 91 -11.29 -18.32 26.83
C GLN A 91 -10.96 -16.87 26.45
N SER A 92 -11.23 -15.89 27.32
CA SER A 92 -10.82 -14.50 27.13
C SER A 92 -9.30 -14.38 26.94
N ASN A 93 -8.51 -14.98 27.82
CA ASN A 93 -7.05 -14.94 27.75
C ASN A 93 -6.53 -15.58 26.45
N LYS A 94 -7.10 -16.71 26.05
CA LYS A 94 -6.76 -17.40 24.80
C LYS A 94 -7.02 -16.52 23.57
N GLU A 95 -8.16 -15.84 23.52
CA GLU A 95 -8.45 -14.91 22.41
C GLU A 95 -7.54 -13.67 22.48
N PHE A 96 -7.18 -13.16 23.66
CA PHE A 96 -6.20 -12.08 23.78
C PHE A 96 -4.82 -12.46 23.21
N ASP A 97 -4.31 -13.65 23.54
CA ASP A 97 -3.04 -14.15 22.99
C ASP A 97 -3.11 -14.30 21.48
N ARG A 98 -4.25 -14.78 20.96
CA ARG A 98 -4.49 -14.86 19.52
C ARG A 98 -4.51 -13.48 18.87
N ALA A 99 -5.16 -12.49 19.48
CA ALA A 99 -5.16 -11.11 18.99
C ALA A 99 -3.74 -10.52 18.95
N ALA A 100 -2.94 -10.75 19.99
CA ALA A 100 -1.55 -10.31 20.04
C ALA A 100 -0.71 -10.91 18.90
N ASN A 101 -0.92 -12.19 18.58
CA ASN A 101 -0.27 -12.82 17.42
C ASN A 101 -0.71 -12.19 16.09
N LEU A 102 -2.00 -11.94 15.90
CA LEU A 102 -2.55 -11.31 14.68
C LEU A 102 -2.14 -9.84 14.50
N MET A 103 -1.82 -9.14 15.59
CA MET A 103 -1.30 -7.77 15.54
C MET A 103 0.03 -7.70 14.79
N ARG A 104 0.86 -8.74 14.90
CA ARG A 104 2.14 -8.84 14.17
C ARG A 104 1.91 -8.85 12.65
N ASP A 105 1.04 -9.72 12.16
CA ASP A 105 0.74 -9.84 10.73
C ASP A 105 0.13 -8.55 10.19
N THR A 106 -0.78 -7.95 10.95
CA THR A 106 -1.38 -6.65 10.61
C THR A 106 -0.33 -5.56 10.47
N SER A 107 0.66 -5.53 11.36
CA SER A 107 1.75 -4.56 11.33
C SER A 107 2.68 -4.78 10.13
N ILE A 108 2.94 -6.03 9.74
CA ILE A 108 3.71 -6.38 8.54
C ILE A 108 3.02 -5.84 7.30
N TYR A 109 1.74 -6.15 7.11
CA TYR A 109 1.00 -5.68 5.94
C TYR A 109 0.85 -4.16 5.92
N GLN A 110 0.67 -3.52 7.07
CA GLN A 110 0.64 -2.06 7.16
C GLN A 110 1.97 -1.43 6.72
N LYS A 111 3.10 -2.01 7.15
CA LYS A 111 4.43 -1.58 6.71
C LYS A 111 4.56 -1.73 5.18
N GLU A 112 4.17 -2.86 4.61
CA GLU A 112 4.28 -3.11 3.17
C GLU A 112 3.40 -2.16 2.34
N ILE A 113 2.21 -1.80 2.84
CA ILE A 113 1.37 -0.75 2.26
C ILE A 113 2.09 0.60 2.29
N PHE A 114 2.67 1.00 3.43
CA PHE A 114 3.34 2.29 3.56
C PHE A 114 4.62 2.38 2.72
N GLU A 115 5.40 1.31 2.63
CA GLU A 115 6.53 1.23 1.70
C GLU A 115 6.07 1.35 0.24
N THR A 116 4.93 0.75 -0.09
CA THR A 116 4.33 0.85 -1.42
C THR A 116 3.86 2.27 -1.72
N ILE A 117 3.28 2.97 -0.74
CA ILE A 117 2.93 4.40 -0.85
C ILE A 117 4.19 5.25 -1.09
N GLY A 118 5.27 5.00 -0.34
CA GLY A 118 6.54 5.69 -0.58
C GLY A 118 7.08 5.45 -2.00
N LEU A 119 6.99 4.20 -2.49
CA LEU A 119 7.36 3.89 -3.87
C LEU A 119 6.48 4.66 -4.87
N ILE A 120 5.17 4.74 -4.64
CA ILE A 120 4.24 5.51 -5.47
C ILE A 120 4.71 6.96 -5.60
N GLN A 121 5.00 7.63 -4.48
CA GLN A 121 5.45 9.03 -4.45
C GLN A 121 6.73 9.26 -5.26
N THR A 122 7.62 8.27 -5.35
CA THR A 122 8.87 8.40 -6.13
C THR A 122 8.72 8.10 -7.61
N CYS A 123 7.74 7.29 -8.02
CA CYS A 123 7.65 6.81 -9.40
C CYS A 123 6.46 7.39 -10.17
N TYR A 124 5.37 7.81 -9.53
CA TYR A 124 4.21 8.45 -10.17
C TYR A 124 4.38 9.96 -10.32
N ILE A 125 3.59 10.58 -11.19
CA ILE A 125 3.45 12.05 -11.20
C ILE A 125 2.37 12.36 -10.18
N ILE A 126 2.71 13.13 -9.16
CA ILE A 126 1.80 13.40 -8.04
C ILE A 126 1.04 14.69 -8.33
N ASP A 127 -0.21 14.52 -8.77
CA ASP A 127 -1.19 15.60 -8.83
C ASP A 127 -1.96 15.72 -7.49
N SER A 128 -2.79 16.75 -7.37
CA SER A 128 -3.55 17.01 -6.14
C SER A 128 -4.53 15.90 -5.77
N GLU A 129 -5.09 15.18 -6.76
CA GLU A 129 -6.06 14.12 -6.49
C GLU A 129 -5.35 12.87 -5.95
N LEU A 130 -4.20 12.52 -6.53
CA LEU A 130 -3.36 11.43 -6.08
C LEU A 130 -2.75 11.71 -4.70
N GLU A 131 -2.28 12.93 -4.45
CA GLU A 131 -1.74 13.31 -3.14
C GLU A 131 -2.82 13.17 -2.05
N LEU A 132 -4.02 13.70 -2.29
CA LEU A 132 -5.12 13.60 -1.35
C LEU A 132 -5.52 12.13 -1.09
N ALA A 133 -5.53 11.28 -2.13
CA ALA A 133 -5.79 9.85 -1.95
C ALA A 133 -4.71 9.13 -1.13
N ILE A 134 -3.45 9.55 -1.27
CA ILE A 134 -2.32 9.04 -0.47
C ILE A 134 -2.48 9.47 0.99
N GLU A 135 -2.72 10.75 1.24
CA GLU A 135 -2.90 11.30 2.59
C GLU A 135 -4.11 10.69 3.30
N GLU A 136 -5.24 10.50 2.61
CA GLU A 136 -6.44 9.86 3.16
C GLU A 136 -6.15 8.42 3.64
N LEU A 137 -5.33 7.67 2.89
CA LEU A 137 -4.99 6.29 3.22
C LEU A 137 -3.96 6.23 4.36
N PHE A 138 -2.92 7.07 4.29
CA PHE A 138 -1.87 7.15 5.31
C PHE A 138 -2.41 7.66 6.65
N GLY A 139 -3.25 8.70 6.60
CA GLY A 139 -3.88 9.34 7.76
C GLY A 139 -5.11 8.62 8.32
N ALA A 140 -5.54 7.49 7.71
CA ALA A 140 -6.71 6.76 8.19
C ALA A 140 -6.58 6.38 9.67
N GLY A 141 -5.36 6.07 10.16
CA GLY A 141 -5.14 5.66 11.55
C GLY A 141 -5.80 4.31 11.88
N THR A 142 -5.77 3.91 13.15
CA THR A 142 -6.33 2.63 13.61
C THR A 142 -7.85 2.70 13.84
N ILE A 143 -8.55 1.58 13.69
CA ILE A 143 -9.94 1.48 14.13
C ILE A 143 -9.94 1.30 15.65
N GLN A 144 -10.75 2.10 16.33
CA GLN A 144 -10.94 1.99 17.77
C GLN A 144 -12.21 1.19 18.04
N ILE A 145 -12.07 0.10 18.79
CA ILE A 145 -13.20 -0.68 19.28
C ILE A 145 -13.48 -0.23 20.71
N GLN A 146 -14.74 0.15 20.96
CA GLN A 146 -15.16 0.52 22.30
C GLN A 146 -15.22 -0.73 23.18
N PRO A 147 -14.73 -0.66 24.42
CA PRO A 147 -14.85 -1.77 25.37
C PRO A 147 -16.33 -2.06 25.66
N PHE A 148 -16.61 -3.26 26.15
CA PHE A 148 -17.96 -3.61 26.58
C PHE A 148 -18.41 -2.71 27.74
N PRO A 149 -19.63 -2.13 27.69
CA PRO A 149 -20.13 -1.29 28.76
C PRO A 149 -20.26 -2.07 30.08
N LYS A 150 -19.74 -1.51 31.17
CA LYS A 150 -19.89 -2.06 32.53
C LYS A 150 -21.33 -2.01 33.05
N THR A 151 -22.22 -1.32 32.34
CA THR A 151 -23.64 -1.17 32.69
C THR A 151 -24.50 -2.34 32.26
N LEU A 152 -23.99 -3.25 31.40
CA LEU A 152 -24.71 -4.46 30.99
C LEU A 152 -24.84 -5.38 32.20
N LYS A 153 -26.05 -5.86 32.48
CA LYS A 153 -26.37 -6.66 33.67
C LYS A 153 -26.83 -8.08 33.35
N THR A 154 -27.22 -8.35 32.11
CA THR A 154 -27.77 -9.65 31.71
C THR A 154 -27.03 -10.24 30.52
N LEU A 155 -27.09 -11.57 30.37
CA LEU A 155 -26.51 -12.26 29.22
C LEU A 155 -27.16 -11.82 27.89
N ASN A 156 -28.47 -11.55 27.91
CA ASN A 156 -29.18 -11.11 26.71
C ASN A 156 -28.71 -9.74 26.24
N GLU A 157 -28.53 -8.78 27.15
CA GLU A 157 -27.95 -7.47 26.85
C GLU A 157 -26.52 -7.60 26.29
N LEU A 158 -25.71 -8.50 26.89
CA LEU A 158 -24.34 -8.73 26.46
C LEU A 158 -24.28 -9.34 25.04
N ASN A 159 -25.10 -10.36 24.77
CA ASN A 159 -25.17 -11.01 23.46
C ASN A 159 -25.66 -10.04 22.39
N HIS A 160 -26.69 -9.26 22.71
CA HIS A 160 -27.22 -8.25 21.78
C HIS A 160 -26.14 -7.21 21.43
N TYR A 161 -25.42 -6.69 22.43
CA TYR A 161 -24.32 -5.76 22.20
C TYR A 161 -23.20 -6.40 21.36
N ASN A 162 -22.86 -7.67 21.62
CA ASN A 162 -21.86 -8.41 20.87
C ASN A 162 -22.25 -8.55 19.40
N ASP A 163 -23.49 -8.95 19.12
CA ASP A 163 -23.96 -9.19 17.76
C ASP A 163 -24.03 -7.88 16.97
N GLU A 164 -24.54 -6.80 17.58
CA GLU A 164 -24.61 -5.49 16.95
C GLU A 164 -23.24 -4.89 16.64
N ASN A 165 -22.28 -4.99 17.57
CA ASN A 165 -20.99 -4.32 17.41
C ASN A 165 -19.96 -5.20 16.69
N GLY A 166 -20.04 -6.52 16.82
CA GLY A 166 -19.20 -7.46 16.07
C GLY A 166 -19.42 -7.32 14.56
N ALA A 167 -20.67 -7.17 14.12
CA ALA A 167 -21.01 -6.95 12.71
C ALA A 167 -20.48 -5.62 12.14
N LYS A 168 -20.24 -4.61 12.99
CA LYS A 168 -19.73 -3.30 12.54
C LYS A 168 -18.23 -3.34 12.22
N ILE A 169 -17.46 -4.27 12.79
CA ILE A 169 -15.99 -4.30 12.62
C ILE A 169 -15.59 -4.46 11.13
N PRO A 170 -16.13 -5.44 10.37
CA PRO A 170 -15.87 -5.53 8.93
C PRO A 170 -16.28 -4.27 8.16
N MET A 171 -17.44 -3.69 8.48
CA MET A 171 -17.95 -2.49 7.81
C MET A 171 -17.02 -1.28 8.03
N MET A 172 -16.53 -1.11 9.25
CA MET A 172 -15.56 -0.07 9.58
C MET A 172 -14.25 -0.26 8.80
N ALA A 173 -13.73 -1.49 8.72
CA ALA A 173 -12.50 -1.77 7.97
C ALA A 173 -12.65 -1.56 6.46
N GLU A 174 -13.79 -1.95 5.89
CA GLU A 174 -14.08 -1.72 4.47
C GLU A 174 -14.16 -0.24 4.14
N ALA A 175 -14.98 0.52 4.88
CA ALA A 175 -15.12 1.95 4.70
C ALA A 175 -13.82 2.72 4.97
N LYS A 176 -13.01 2.22 5.92
CA LYS A 176 -11.77 2.88 6.33
C LYS A 176 -10.61 2.59 5.39
N TYR A 177 -10.46 1.38 4.87
CA TYR A 177 -9.26 0.99 4.13
C TYR A 177 -9.57 0.59 2.68
N VAL A 178 -10.52 -0.32 2.45
CA VAL A 178 -10.77 -0.88 1.11
C VAL A 178 -11.19 0.19 0.12
N VAL A 179 -12.10 1.09 0.51
CA VAL A 179 -12.57 2.20 -0.35
C VAL A 179 -11.40 3.12 -0.74
N ARG A 180 -10.53 3.46 0.21
CA ARG A 180 -9.37 4.33 -0.02
C ARG A 180 -8.34 3.67 -0.92
N VAL A 181 -8.04 2.39 -0.69
CA VAL A 181 -7.14 1.61 -1.56
C VAL A 181 -7.70 1.52 -2.98
N ASN A 182 -9.02 1.31 -3.15
CA ASN A 182 -9.65 1.31 -4.47
C ASN A 182 -9.54 2.65 -5.20
N LYS A 183 -9.80 3.76 -4.48
CA LYS A 183 -9.62 5.12 -5.03
C LYS A 183 -8.19 5.31 -5.51
N LEU A 184 -7.21 4.99 -4.67
CA LEU A 184 -5.79 5.09 -5.02
C LEU A 184 -5.44 4.21 -6.24
N LEU A 185 -5.84 2.94 -6.24
CA LEU A 185 -5.60 2.03 -7.38
C LEU A 185 -6.17 2.57 -8.70
N LYS A 186 -7.36 3.18 -8.67
CA LYS A 186 -7.99 3.77 -9.86
C LYS A 186 -7.13 4.90 -10.45
N LEU A 187 -6.63 5.80 -9.60
CA LEU A 187 -5.78 6.92 -10.02
C LEU A 187 -4.44 6.42 -10.60
N LEU A 188 -3.80 5.47 -9.93
CA LEU A 188 -2.56 4.87 -10.41
C LEU A 188 -2.74 4.16 -11.75
N LYS A 189 -3.88 3.49 -11.93
CA LYS A 189 -4.19 2.76 -13.17
C LYS A 189 -4.31 3.70 -14.38
N VAL A 190 -4.93 4.88 -14.20
CA VAL A 190 -5.05 5.89 -15.25
C VAL A 190 -3.67 6.31 -15.75
N GLN A 191 -2.74 6.61 -14.84
CA GLN A 191 -1.37 6.98 -15.24
C GLN A 191 -0.63 5.82 -15.91
N LEU A 192 -0.79 4.58 -15.41
CA LEU A 192 -0.18 3.40 -16.03
C LEU A 192 -0.65 3.14 -17.47
N ASP A 193 -1.93 3.35 -17.76
CA ASP A 193 -2.45 3.15 -19.11
C ASP A 193 -2.12 4.31 -20.07
N SER A 194 -1.88 5.52 -19.55
CA SER A 194 -1.49 6.68 -20.35
C SER A 194 -0.06 6.62 -20.93
N GLU A 195 0.79 5.73 -20.40
CA GLU A 195 2.18 5.56 -20.83
C GLU A 195 2.44 4.27 -21.63
N LYS A 196 1.38 3.57 -22.04
CA LYS A 196 1.47 2.50 -23.05
C LYS A 196 1.55 3.09 -24.45
#